data_AF-A0A6L2KEH6-F1
#
_entry.id   AF-A0A6L2KEH6-F1
#
_cell.length_a   1.000
_cell.length_b   1.000
_cell.length_c   1.000
_cell.angle_alpha   90.00
_cell.angle_beta   90.00
_cell.angle_gamma   90.00
#
_symmetry.space_group_name_H-M   'P 1'
#
loop_
_entity.id
_entity.type
_entity.pdbx_description
1 polymer ?
#
loop_
_entity_poly.entity_id
_entity_poly.type
_entity_poly.pdbx_seq_one_letter_code
_entity_poly.pdbx_strand_id
1 'polypeptide(L)'
;MQDIPYASAVGSIIYAARCTRPNVTFAQNMTSRFQQNPGEEHWTAVKNILKYLRNTKDMFLVSGGNMERELRVSCYTDVGYLTDDDNLKSQAGYVFVLNGGVVDWKSTKQSIFTTSSTDAEYIATFDASKEAVWIRKFISGLGIVPTIKEPISMYYDNTGAIAIAKDDGVTKGARHFHAKVH
;
A
#
# COMPACT_ATOMS: atom_id res chain seq x y z
N MET A 1 -16.47 21.96 -14.57
CA MET A 1 -15.19 21.47 -14.01
C MET A 1 -13.93 22.13 -14.61
N GLN A 2 -13.97 22.79 -15.78
CA GLN A 2 -12.76 23.37 -16.43
C GLN A 2 -11.96 24.36 -15.56
N ASP A 3 -12.63 25.18 -14.76
CA ASP A 3 -11.97 26.22 -13.92
C ASP A 3 -11.60 25.74 -12.51
N ILE A 4 -11.87 24.48 -12.17
CA ILE A 4 -11.58 23.94 -10.84
C ILE A 4 -10.16 23.41 -10.84
N PRO A 5 -9.31 23.80 -9.86
CA PRO A 5 -7.90 23.39 -9.80
C PRO A 5 -7.75 21.94 -9.27
N TYR A 6 -8.46 20.98 -9.88
CA TYR A 6 -8.52 19.58 -9.42
C TYR A 6 -7.14 18.93 -9.37
N ALA A 7 -6.38 19.01 -10.47
CA ALA A 7 -5.05 18.43 -10.56
C ALA A 7 -4.08 19.02 -9.52
N SER A 8 -4.14 20.34 -9.29
CA SER A 8 -3.31 21.03 -8.30
C SER A 8 -3.68 20.62 -6.87
N ALA A 9 -4.98 20.52 -6.56
CA ALA A 9 -5.47 20.08 -5.26
C ALA A 9 -5.05 18.63 -4.97
N VAL A 10 -5.25 17.71 -5.93
CA VAL A 10 -4.80 16.31 -5.82
C VAL A 10 -3.28 16.24 -5.66
N GLY A 11 -2.51 17.02 -6.42
CA GLY A 11 -1.05 17.13 -6.28
C GLY A 11 -0.61 17.56 -4.88
N SER A 12 -1.33 18.52 -4.29
CA SER A 12 -1.07 18.99 -2.92
C SER A 12 -1.38 17.90 -1.88
N ILE A 13 -2.45 17.14 -2.08
CA ILE A 13 -2.81 16.00 -1.22
C ILE A 13 -1.75 14.90 -1.32
N ILE A 14 -1.20 14.63 -2.51
CA ILE A 14 -0.14 13.63 -2.72
C ILE A 14 1.06 13.90 -1.81
N TYR A 15 1.47 15.17 -1.67
CA TYR A 15 2.57 15.53 -0.77
C TYR A 15 2.28 15.13 0.68
N ALA A 16 1.11 15.51 1.21
CA ALA A 16 0.71 15.12 2.56
C ALA A 16 0.63 13.59 2.70
N ALA A 17 0.00 12.92 1.74
CA ALA A 17 -0.19 11.47 1.72
C ALA A 17 1.13 10.70 1.69
N ARG A 18 2.16 11.22 1.01
CA ARG A 18 3.45 10.56 0.84
C ARG A 18 4.46 10.88 1.93
N CYS A 19 4.35 12.04 2.57
CA CYS A 19 5.32 12.47 3.57
C CYS A 19 4.87 12.23 5.01
N THR A 20 3.59 12.42 5.35
CA THR A 20 3.16 12.48 6.77
C THR A 20 1.80 11.88 7.09
N ARG A 21 0.95 11.61 6.09
CA ARG A 21 -0.46 11.22 6.27
C ARG A 21 -0.81 9.93 5.51
N PRO A 22 -0.29 8.76 5.93
CA PRO A 22 -0.59 7.46 5.28
C PRO A 22 -2.09 7.12 5.26
N ASN A 23 -2.84 7.62 6.24
CA ASN A 23 -4.28 7.41 6.37
C ASN A 23 -5.12 8.02 5.24
N VAL A 24 -4.59 8.95 4.44
CA VAL A 24 -5.31 9.51 3.27
C VAL A 24 -4.85 8.92 1.93
N THR A 25 -3.87 8.00 1.93
CA THR A 25 -3.27 7.47 0.70
C THR A 25 -4.30 6.76 -0.19
N PHE A 26 -5.25 6.03 0.39
CA PHE A 26 -6.34 5.41 -0.37
C PHE A 26 -7.22 6.45 -1.09
N ALA A 27 -7.77 7.41 -0.34
CA ALA A 27 -8.65 8.43 -0.89
C ALA A 27 -7.94 9.31 -1.93
N GLN A 28 -6.66 9.60 -1.69
CA GLN A 28 -5.79 10.25 -2.66
C GLN A 28 -5.65 9.41 -3.94
N ASN A 29 -5.36 8.10 -3.82
CA ASN A 29 -5.20 7.23 -4.98
C ASN A 29 -6.50 7.13 -5.82
N MET A 30 -7.67 7.11 -5.18
CA MET A 30 -8.97 7.12 -5.86
C MET A 30 -9.16 8.42 -6.66
N THR A 31 -8.98 9.58 -6.02
CA THR A 31 -9.18 10.89 -6.68
C THR A 31 -8.18 11.14 -7.82
N SER A 32 -6.96 10.60 -7.75
CA SER A 32 -6.00 10.72 -8.85
C SER A 32 -6.42 10.04 -10.16
N ARG A 33 -7.34 9.06 -10.13
CA ARG A 33 -7.79 8.36 -11.34
C ARG A 33 -8.56 9.27 -12.30
N PHE A 34 -9.21 10.29 -11.76
CA PHE A 34 -10.11 11.18 -12.51
C PHE A 34 -9.45 12.51 -12.89
N GLN A 35 -8.12 12.59 -12.86
CA GLN A 35 -7.40 13.85 -13.08
C GLN A 35 -7.66 14.48 -14.46
N GLN A 36 -7.87 13.66 -15.49
CA GLN A 36 -8.12 14.13 -16.86
C GLN A 36 -9.57 14.57 -17.11
N ASN A 37 -10.53 13.96 -16.42
CA ASN A 37 -11.95 14.25 -16.58
C ASN A 37 -12.69 14.12 -15.24
N PRO A 38 -12.47 15.07 -14.30
CA PRO A 38 -13.11 15.02 -13.00
C PRO A 38 -14.56 15.50 -13.08
N GLY A 39 -15.43 14.97 -12.20
CA GLY A 39 -16.82 15.40 -12.03
C GLY A 39 -17.03 16.05 -10.66
N GLU A 40 -18.25 16.52 -10.40
CA GLU A 40 -18.61 17.20 -9.13
C GLU A 40 -18.45 16.29 -7.90
N GLU A 41 -18.74 15.00 -8.04
CA GLU A 41 -18.53 14.00 -6.98
C GLU A 41 -17.04 13.86 -6.65
N HIS A 42 -16.19 13.78 -7.67
CA HIS A 42 -14.73 13.73 -7.51
C HIS A 42 -14.23 14.99 -6.81
N TRP A 43 -14.72 16.17 -7.19
CA TRP A 43 -14.35 17.42 -6.52
C TRP A 43 -14.81 17.46 -5.06
N THR A 44 -16.00 16.93 -4.78
CA THR A 44 -16.51 16.80 -3.42
C THR A 44 -15.63 15.88 -2.57
N ALA A 45 -15.18 14.75 -3.13
CA ALA A 45 -14.22 13.87 -2.48
C ALA A 45 -12.90 14.59 -2.16
N VAL A 46 -12.33 15.34 -3.10
CA VAL A 46 -11.11 16.14 -2.88
C VAL A 46 -11.30 17.17 -1.75
N LYS A 47 -12.42 17.91 -1.76
CA LYS A 47 -12.76 18.85 -0.67
C LYS A 47 -12.89 18.15 0.68
N ASN A 48 -13.47 16.95 0.71
CA ASN A 48 -13.58 16.15 1.94
C ASN A 48 -12.21 15.71 2.47
N ILE A 49 -11.28 15.30 1.60
CA ILE A 49 -9.90 14.96 2.00
C ILE A 49 -9.22 16.19 2.60
N LEU A 50 -9.31 17.36 1.95
CA LEU A 50 -8.74 18.60 2.46
C LEU A 50 -9.36 19.03 3.80
N LYS A 51 -10.69 18.89 3.95
CA LYS A 51 -11.39 19.15 5.21
C LYS A 51 -10.92 18.20 6.31
N TYR A 52 -10.77 16.92 6.00
CA TYR A 52 -10.25 15.92 6.93
C TYR A 52 -8.82 16.27 7.38
N LEU A 53 -7.91 16.57 6.44
CA LEU A 53 -6.54 16.98 6.74
C LEU A 53 -6.50 18.24 7.60
N ARG A 54 -7.34 19.24 7.33
CA ARG A 54 -7.45 20.45 8.15
C ARG A 54 -7.93 20.16 9.57
N ASN A 55 -8.93 19.30 9.73
CA ASN A 55 -9.50 18.94 11.03
C ASN A 55 -8.59 18.00 11.83
N THR A 56 -7.63 17.35 11.17
CA THR A 56 -6.66 16.42 11.77
C THR A 56 -5.23 16.91 11.59
N LYS A 57 -5.04 18.23 11.48
CA LYS A 57 -3.73 18.86 11.25
C LYS A 57 -2.68 18.51 12.32
N ASP A 58 -3.14 18.20 13.53
CA ASP A 58 -2.30 17.86 14.68
C ASP A 58 -2.00 16.35 14.75
N MET A 59 -2.57 15.55 13.83
CA MET A 59 -2.21 14.14 13.67
C MET A 59 -1.09 14.01 12.64
N PHE A 60 0.07 13.54 13.08
CA PHE A 60 1.23 13.31 12.22
C PHE A 60 1.86 11.96 12.53
N LEU A 61 2.60 11.44 11.56
CA LEU A 61 3.39 10.23 11.74
C LEU A 61 4.50 10.51 12.76
N VAL A 62 4.50 9.75 13.84
CA VAL A 62 5.55 9.80 14.86
C VAL A 62 6.53 8.69 14.56
N SER A 63 7.70 9.05 14.01
CA SER A 63 8.82 8.14 13.86
C SER A 63 9.48 7.99 15.23
N GLY A 64 9.21 6.88 15.89
CA GLY A 64 9.75 6.58 17.21
C GLY A 64 9.52 5.12 17.52
N GLY A 65 10.59 4.43 17.90
CA GLY A 65 10.54 3.04 18.29
C GLY A 65 10.99 2.85 19.72
N ASN A 66 10.75 1.66 20.26
CA ASN A 66 11.33 1.32 21.55
C ASN A 66 12.86 1.22 21.37
N MET A 67 13.62 2.12 22.00
CA MET A 67 15.09 2.17 21.87
C MET A 67 15.78 0.93 22.44
N GLU A 68 15.09 0.17 23.30
CA GLU A 68 15.58 -1.08 23.88
C GLU A 68 15.30 -2.29 22.96
N ARG A 69 14.46 -2.12 21.93
CA ARG A 69 14.19 -3.18 20.95
C ARG A 69 15.21 -3.14 19.83
N GLU A 70 15.56 -4.34 19.39
CA GLU A 70 16.35 -4.52 18.19
C GLU A 70 15.65 -3.89 16.97
N LEU A 71 16.40 -3.11 16.18
CA LEU A 71 15.88 -2.49 14.97
C LEU A 71 15.45 -3.60 14.00
N ARG A 72 14.14 -3.69 13.74
CA ARG A 72 13.55 -4.72 12.88
C ARG A 72 12.51 -4.11 11.96
N VAL A 73 12.54 -4.56 10.70
CA VAL A 73 11.55 -4.22 9.69
C VAL A 73 10.47 -5.29 9.64
N SER A 74 9.21 -4.87 9.63
CA SER A 74 8.06 -5.71 9.30
C SER A 74 7.19 -5.04 8.25
N CYS A 75 6.37 -5.84 7.56
CA CYS A 75 5.42 -5.36 6.57
C CYS A 75 4.03 -5.91 6.86
N TYR A 76 3.02 -5.08 6.70
CA TYR A 76 1.62 -5.45 6.75
C TYR A 76 1.02 -5.19 5.38
N THR A 77 0.27 -6.14 4.85
CA THR A 77 -0.46 -5.99 3.58
C THR A 77 -1.94 -6.24 3.82
N ASP A 78 -2.76 -5.57 3.01
CA ASP A 78 -4.21 -5.68 3.06
C ASP A 78 -4.81 -5.43 1.68
N VAL A 79 -5.91 -6.10 1.36
CA VAL A 79 -6.60 -5.97 0.09
C VAL A 79 -8.10 -5.78 0.27
N GLY A 80 -8.59 -4.65 -0.24
CA GLY A 80 -9.99 -4.47 -0.55
C GLY A 80 -10.36 -5.22 -1.83
N TYR A 81 -11.01 -6.39 -1.72
CA TYR A 81 -11.43 -7.19 -2.86
C TYR A 81 -12.59 -6.54 -3.64
N LEU A 82 -12.47 -6.44 -4.97
CA LEU A 82 -13.47 -5.85 -5.89
C LEU A 82 -13.98 -4.46 -5.47
N THR A 83 -13.12 -3.64 -4.85
CA THR A 83 -13.53 -2.32 -4.32
C THR A 83 -13.73 -1.23 -5.36
N ASP A 84 -13.38 -1.48 -6.62
CA ASP A 84 -13.54 -0.52 -7.71
C ASP A 84 -14.77 -0.85 -8.54
N ASP A 85 -15.80 -0.01 -8.48
CA ASP A 85 -17.07 -0.27 -9.16
C ASP A 85 -16.95 -0.20 -10.69
N ASP A 86 -15.97 0.52 -11.23
CA ASP A 86 -15.82 0.71 -12.68
C ASP A 86 -15.30 -0.55 -13.38
N ASN A 87 -14.35 -1.27 -12.75
CA ASN A 87 -13.74 -2.45 -13.37
C ASN A 87 -13.48 -3.63 -12.44
N LEU A 88 -14.06 -3.58 -11.24
CA LEU A 88 -14.01 -4.64 -10.24
C LEU A 88 -12.58 -5.04 -9.84
N LYS A 89 -11.59 -4.16 -10.02
CA LYS A 89 -10.22 -4.43 -9.57
C LYS A 89 -10.08 -4.11 -8.09
N SER A 90 -9.33 -4.96 -7.40
CA SER A 90 -9.07 -4.82 -5.98
C SER A 90 -8.11 -3.67 -5.69
N GLN A 91 -8.23 -3.09 -4.50
CA GLN A 91 -7.28 -2.11 -3.97
C GLN A 91 -6.32 -2.81 -3.00
N ALA A 92 -5.03 -2.78 -3.32
CA ALA A 92 -3.98 -3.33 -2.47
C ALA A 92 -3.29 -2.22 -1.69
N GLY A 93 -2.95 -2.50 -0.43
CA GLY A 93 -2.15 -1.64 0.41
C GLY A 93 -1.04 -2.39 1.11
N TYR A 94 0.04 -1.67 1.43
CA TYR A 94 1.04 -2.17 2.36
C TYR A 94 1.55 -1.05 3.27
N VAL A 95 2.08 -1.44 4.42
CA VAL A 95 2.79 -0.55 5.35
C VAL A 95 4.02 -1.27 5.88
N PHE A 96 5.20 -0.69 5.65
CA PHE A 96 6.45 -1.08 6.27
C PHE A 96 6.68 -0.31 7.56
N VAL A 97 7.03 -1.05 8.60
CA VAL A 97 7.27 -0.54 9.94
C VAL A 97 8.70 -0.89 10.33
N LEU A 98 9.47 0.11 10.77
CA LEU A 98 10.77 -0.05 11.39
C LEU A 98 10.66 0.30 12.87
N ASN A 99 10.84 -0.70 13.73
CA ASN A 99 10.79 -0.54 15.19
C ASN A 99 9.53 0.18 15.71
N GLY A 100 8.35 -0.04 15.09
CA GLY A 100 7.09 0.61 15.49
C GLY A 100 6.80 1.94 14.78
N GLY A 101 7.78 2.54 14.10
CA GLY A 101 7.57 3.69 13.22
C GLY A 101 7.28 3.25 11.79
N VAL A 102 6.26 3.82 11.16
CA VAL A 102 5.98 3.60 9.73
C VAL A 102 7.04 4.30 8.88
N VAL A 103 7.63 3.60 7.92
CA VAL A 103 8.75 4.11 7.08
C VAL A 103 8.45 4.11 5.59
N ASP A 104 7.58 3.22 5.11
CA ASP A 104 7.09 3.22 3.74
C ASP A 104 5.66 2.68 3.71
N TRP A 105 4.85 3.18 2.79
CA TRP A 105 3.46 2.76 2.66
C TRP A 105 2.92 3.04 1.27
N LYS A 106 1.90 2.28 0.88
CA LYS A 106 1.27 2.44 -0.43
C LYS A 106 -0.19 2.01 -0.36
N SER A 107 -1.00 2.64 -1.20
CA SER A 107 -2.29 2.13 -1.61
C SER A 107 -2.37 2.24 -3.13
N THR A 108 -2.69 1.15 -3.81
CA THR A 108 -2.73 1.09 -5.27
C THR A 108 -3.86 0.20 -5.76
N LYS A 109 -4.46 0.59 -6.89
CA LYS A 109 -5.31 -0.32 -7.66
C LYS A 109 -4.45 -1.47 -8.16
N GLN A 110 -4.93 -2.71 -8.05
CA GLN A 110 -4.27 -3.84 -8.69
C GLN A 110 -4.35 -3.69 -10.21
N SER A 111 -3.29 -4.11 -10.90
CA SER A 111 -3.22 -4.06 -12.36
C SER A 111 -4.11 -5.13 -13.02
N ILE A 112 -4.30 -6.26 -12.33
CA ILE A 112 -5.04 -7.42 -12.80
C ILE A 112 -6.34 -7.61 -12.03
N PHE A 113 -7.36 -8.11 -12.73
CA PHE A 113 -8.60 -8.57 -12.12
C PHE A 113 -8.37 -9.93 -11.46
N THR A 114 -8.98 -10.13 -10.28
CA THR A 114 -8.85 -11.36 -9.51
C THR A 114 -10.21 -11.99 -9.25
N THR A 115 -10.28 -13.31 -9.38
CA THR A 115 -11.51 -14.08 -9.22
C THR A 115 -11.79 -14.50 -7.78
N SER A 116 -10.82 -14.31 -6.89
CA SER A 116 -10.99 -14.54 -5.45
C SER A 116 -10.22 -13.51 -4.62
N SER A 117 -10.64 -13.33 -3.38
CA SER A 117 -9.90 -12.53 -2.38
C SER A 117 -8.52 -13.11 -2.09
N THR A 118 -8.40 -14.44 -2.09
CA THR A 118 -7.12 -15.16 -1.97
C THR A 118 -6.12 -14.76 -3.05
N ASP A 119 -6.58 -14.73 -4.30
CA ASP A 119 -5.72 -14.33 -5.42
C ASP A 119 -5.28 -12.88 -5.27
N ALA A 120 -6.22 -12.00 -4.89
CA ALA A 120 -5.97 -10.59 -4.66
C ALA A 120 -4.90 -10.37 -3.58
N GLU A 121 -5.05 -11.04 -2.43
CA GLU A 121 -4.10 -10.99 -1.32
C GLU A 121 -2.72 -11.51 -1.70
N TYR A 122 -2.66 -12.62 -2.44
CA TYR A 122 -1.40 -13.16 -2.92
C TYR A 122 -0.66 -12.16 -3.84
N ILE A 123 -1.37 -11.53 -4.78
CA ILE A 123 -0.81 -10.52 -5.68
C ILE A 123 -0.32 -9.28 -4.92
N ALA A 124 -1.09 -8.80 -3.95
CA ALA A 124 -0.69 -7.65 -3.13
C ALA A 124 0.55 -7.95 -2.29
N THR A 125 0.58 -9.13 -1.66
CA THR A 125 1.73 -9.60 -0.88
C THR A 125 2.97 -9.75 -1.77
N PHE A 126 2.80 -10.28 -2.98
CA PHE A 126 3.88 -10.37 -3.96
C PHE A 126 4.43 -8.99 -4.35
N ASP A 127 3.57 -8.02 -4.67
CA ASP A 127 4.01 -6.67 -4.99
C ASP A 127 4.72 -6.00 -3.80
N ALA A 128 4.23 -6.21 -2.58
CA ALA A 128 4.90 -5.73 -1.36
C ALA A 128 6.25 -6.44 -1.12
N SER A 129 6.38 -7.71 -1.52
CA SER A 129 7.65 -8.45 -1.40
C SER A 129 8.77 -7.86 -2.27
N LYS A 130 8.43 -7.31 -3.44
CA LYS A 130 9.39 -6.57 -4.29
C LYS A 130 9.93 -5.35 -3.56
N GLU A 131 9.03 -4.60 -2.91
CA GLU A 131 9.42 -3.45 -2.10
C GLU A 131 10.27 -3.89 -0.89
N ALA A 132 9.93 -5.00 -0.24
CA ALA A 132 10.71 -5.58 0.85
C ALA A 132 12.15 -5.90 0.41
N VAL A 133 12.34 -6.45 -0.80
CA VAL A 133 13.67 -6.70 -1.38
C VAL A 133 14.42 -5.39 -1.60
N TRP A 134 13.75 -4.34 -2.08
CA TRP A 134 14.37 -3.02 -2.24
C TRP A 134 14.77 -2.41 -0.89
N ILE A 135 13.87 -2.39 0.09
CA ILE A 135 14.12 -1.90 1.46
C ILE A 135 15.29 -2.66 2.08
N ARG A 136 15.33 -3.99 1.93
CA ARG A 136 16.43 -4.81 2.45
C ARG A 136 17.77 -4.40 1.87
N LYS A 137 17.85 -4.18 0.55
CA LYS A 137 19.07 -3.70 -0.12
C LYS A 137 19.47 -2.30 0.36
N PHE A 138 18.51 -1.38 0.42
CA PHE A 138 18.74 0.00 0.86
C PHE A 138 19.29 0.05 2.29
N ILE A 139 18.60 -0.61 3.23
CA ILE A 139 19.00 -0.65 4.65
C ILE A 139 20.33 -1.40 4.84
N SER A 140 20.57 -2.48 4.09
CA SER A 140 21.85 -3.19 4.14
C SER A 140 23.03 -2.27 3.77
N GLY A 141 22.83 -1.37 2.80
CA GLY A 141 23.84 -0.37 2.42
C GLY A 141 24.12 0.67 3.50
N LEU A 142 23.17 0.93 4.41
CA LEU A 142 23.36 1.86 5.52
C LEU A 142 24.18 1.24 6.67
N GLY A 143 24.15 -0.09 6.83
CA GLY A 143 24.90 -0.79 7.88
C GLY A 143 24.41 -0.58 9.32
N ILE A 144 23.23 0.03 9.51
CA ILE A 144 22.72 0.44 10.84
C ILE A 144 21.62 -0.48 11.41
N VAL A 145 21.09 -1.42 10.64
CA VAL A 145 20.03 -2.36 11.08
C VAL A 145 20.55 -3.80 10.99
N PRO A 146 21.08 -4.39 12.08
CA PRO A 146 21.70 -5.71 12.04
C PRO A 146 20.76 -6.83 11.57
N THR A 147 19.48 -6.79 11.96
CA THR A 147 18.48 -7.82 11.62
C THR A 147 18.14 -7.87 10.14
N ILE A 148 18.56 -6.89 9.33
CA ILE A 148 18.20 -6.84 7.91
C ILE A 148 18.75 -8.03 7.12
N LYS A 149 19.73 -8.75 7.69
CA LYS A 149 20.25 -10.00 7.15
C LYS A 149 19.19 -11.12 7.21
N GLU A 150 18.28 -11.07 8.17
CA GLU A 150 17.16 -12.01 8.29
C GLU A 150 16.05 -11.68 7.28
N PRO A 151 15.18 -12.64 6.94
CA PRO A 151 13.98 -12.37 6.14
C PRO A 151 13.06 -11.34 6.83
N ILE A 152 12.50 -10.41 6.05
CA ILE A 152 11.48 -9.46 6.53
C ILE A 152 10.16 -10.23 6.74
N SER A 153 9.58 -10.10 7.93
CA SER A 153 8.26 -10.68 8.21
C SER A 153 7.17 -9.88 7.48
N MET A 154 6.41 -10.58 6.64
CA MET A 154 5.24 -10.06 5.92
C MET A 154 3.97 -10.62 6.57
N TYR A 155 3.06 -9.75 6.98
CA TYR A 155 1.81 -10.11 7.67
C TYR A 155 0.60 -9.80 6.79
N TYR A 156 -0.30 -10.77 6.66
CA TYR A 156 -1.58 -10.70 5.95
C TYR A 156 -2.53 -11.73 6.54
N ASP A 157 -3.83 -11.52 6.42
CA ASP A 157 -4.86 -12.28 7.16
C ASP A 157 -5.50 -13.43 6.37
N ASN A 158 -5.19 -13.56 5.08
CA ASN A 158 -5.76 -14.59 4.22
C ASN A 158 -4.99 -15.92 4.27
N THR A 159 -5.56 -16.91 4.95
CA THR A 159 -5.00 -18.26 5.10
C THR A 159 -4.79 -19.00 3.78
N GLY A 160 -5.65 -18.75 2.78
CA GLY A 160 -5.49 -19.31 1.43
C GLY A 160 -4.25 -18.77 0.74
N ALA A 161 -4.00 -17.46 0.85
CA ALA A 161 -2.80 -16.84 0.30
C ALA A 161 -1.54 -17.34 1.04
N ILE A 162 -1.66 -17.58 2.36
CA ILE A 162 -0.57 -18.15 3.17
C ILE A 162 -0.22 -19.55 2.70
N ALA A 163 -1.23 -20.36 2.40
CA ALA A 163 -1.02 -21.70 1.88
C ALA A 163 -0.30 -21.67 0.52
N ILE A 164 -0.74 -20.81 -0.41
CA ILE A 164 -0.10 -20.65 -1.73
C ILE A 164 1.36 -20.20 -1.59
N ALA A 165 1.64 -19.26 -0.69
CA ALA A 165 3.00 -18.73 -0.50
C ALA A 165 3.97 -19.72 0.15
N LYS A 166 3.46 -20.72 0.89
CA LYS A 166 4.25 -21.76 1.56
C LYS A 166 4.38 -23.05 0.76
N ASP A 167 3.63 -23.20 -0.32
CA ASP A 167 3.65 -24.38 -1.15
C ASP A 167 4.87 -24.32 -2.09
N ASP A 168 5.80 -25.26 -1.93
CA ASP A 168 6.95 -25.43 -2.83
C ASP A 168 6.51 -26.02 -4.20
N GLY A 169 5.26 -26.47 -4.32
CA GLY A 169 4.67 -27.05 -5.51
C GLY A 169 3.64 -26.14 -6.19
N VAL A 170 3.60 -26.20 -7.53
CA VAL A 170 2.56 -25.51 -8.30
C VAL A 170 1.26 -26.32 -8.22
N THR A 171 0.37 -25.95 -7.29
CA THR A 171 -1.01 -26.46 -7.31
C THR A 171 -1.70 -26.05 -8.61
N LYS A 172 -2.58 -26.92 -9.15
CA LYS A 172 -3.31 -26.66 -10.43
C LYS A 172 -4.04 -25.32 -10.44
N GLY A 173 -4.49 -24.84 -9.28
CA GLY A 173 -5.13 -23.53 -9.11
C GLY A 173 -4.17 -22.34 -9.09
N ALA A 174 -2.92 -22.51 -8.65
CA ALA A 174 -1.93 -21.43 -8.52
C ALA A 174 -1.01 -21.24 -9.75
N ARG A 175 -1.14 -22.11 -10.76
CA ARG A 175 -0.30 -22.10 -11.98
C ARG A 175 -0.34 -20.76 -12.74
N HIS A 176 -1.43 -20.03 -12.64
CA HIS A 176 -1.59 -18.72 -13.27
C HIS A 176 -0.81 -17.60 -12.57
N PHE A 177 -0.47 -17.75 -11.28
CA PHE A 177 0.46 -16.85 -10.59
C PHE A 177 1.88 -17.04 -11.11
N HIS A 178 2.30 -18.28 -11.31
CA HIS A 178 3.66 -18.56 -11.77
C HIS A 178 4.00 -18.01 -13.17
N ALA A 179 3.00 -17.66 -13.98
CA ALA A 179 3.17 -17.03 -15.29
C ALA A 179 3.04 -15.49 -15.27
N LYS A 180 2.50 -14.90 -14.19
CA LYS A 180 2.25 -13.45 -14.04
C LYS A 180 3.07 -12.79 -12.93
N VAL A 181 3.58 -13.58 -12.00
CA VAL A 181 4.16 -13.18 -10.72
C VAL A 181 5.56 -13.81 -10.51
N HIS A 182 5.89 -14.90 -11.19
CA HIS A 182 7.26 -15.43 -11.25
C HIS A 182 7.89 -15.30 -12.64
#